data_AF-A0A7S7NTF7-F1
#
_entry.id   AF-A0A7S7NTF7-F1
#
_cell.length_a   1.000
_cell.length_b   1.000
_cell.length_c   1.000
_cell.angle_alpha   90.00
_cell.angle_beta   90.00
_cell.angle_gamma   90.00
#
_symmetry.space_group_name_H-M   'P 1'
#
loop_
_entity.id
_entity.type
_entity.pdbx_description
1 polymer ?
#
loop_
_entity_poly.entity_id
_entity_poly.type
_entity_poly.pdbx_seq_one_letter_code
_entity_poly.pdbx_strand_id
1 'polypeptide(L)'
;MIVTARADIDEFLALPRIALVGLSREEKHFSRMVYKELLSRGRDVVPVNPEATEIAGVACFPDVTSILPAVQGALIMTAPAVSASVVEDCAAAGVHFVWLYRSVGAGSVSNDALAACEELGMRVVNGECPFMFLPNSGWIHGFHRGIRGLIGHLPN
;
A
#
# COMPACT_ATOMS: atom_id res chain seq x y z
N MET A 1 9.12 1.54 -17.59
CA MET A 1 9.61 1.96 -16.25
C MET A 1 8.50 2.77 -15.61
N ILE A 2 7.79 2.15 -14.67
CA ILE A 2 6.72 2.79 -13.91
C ILE A 2 7.32 3.92 -13.06
N VAL A 3 6.91 5.14 -13.34
CA VAL A 3 7.26 6.34 -12.57
C VAL A 3 6.03 6.77 -11.78
N THR A 4 6.21 7.03 -10.49
CA THR A 4 5.14 7.52 -9.61
C THR A 4 4.95 9.02 -9.81
N ALA A 5 3.75 9.47 -10.15
CA ALA A 5 3.39 10.88 -10.14
C ALA A 5 2.77 11.27 -8.79
N ARG A 6 2.92 12.53 -8.36
CA ARG A 6 2.28 13.00 -7.12
C ARG A 6 0.76 12.86 -7.16
N ALA A 7 0.14 13.07 -8.32
CA ALA A 7 -1.30 12.94 -8.52
C ALA A 7 -1.79 11.51 -8.24
N ASP A 8 -1.01 10.47 -8.58
CA ASP A 8 -1.37 9.09 -8.29
C ASP A 8 -1.40 8.81 -6.78
N ILE A 9 -0.44 9.37 -6.04
CA ILE A 9 -0.41 9.24 -4.58
C ILE A 9 -1.63 9.93 -3.97
N ASP A 10 -1.90 11.17 -4.37
CA ASP A 10 -3.01 11.93 -3.80
C ASP A 10 -4.36 11.27 -4.14
N GLU A 11 -4.51 10.72 -5.34
CA GLU A 11 -5.73 10.01 -5.75
C GLU A 11 -5.90 8.66 -5.04
N PHE A 12 -4.82 7.86 -4.94
CA PHE A 12 -4.86 6.62 -4.17
C PHE A 12 -5.22 6.91 -2.71
N LEU A 13 -4.55 7.90 -2.12
CA LEU A 13 -4.83 8.34 -0.77
C LEU A 13 -6.23 8.90 -0.62
N ALA A 14 -6.96 9.25 -1.70
CA ALA A 14 -8.33 9.73 -1.68
C ALA A 14 -9.40 8.61 -1.81
N LEU A 15 -9.00 7.37 -2.13
CA LEU A 15 -9.92 6.23 -2.25
C LEU A 15 -10.66 5.95 -0.93
N PRO A 16 -12.01 5.82 -0.95
CA PRO A 16 -12.77 5.64 0.28
C PRO A 16 -12.57 4.26 0.90
N ARG A 17 -12.42 3.21 0.08
CA ARG A 17 -12.21 1.83 0.52
C ARG A 17 -11.02 1.18 -0.17
N ILE A 18 -10.02 0.75 0.61
CA ILE A 18 -8.80 0.10 0.10
C ILE A 18 -8.50 -1.20 0.86
N ALA A 19 -7.81 -2.12 0.21
CA ALA A 19 -7.19 -3.26 0.89
C ALA A 19 -5.81 -2.85 1.44
N LEU A 20 -5.48 -3.31 2.63
CA LEU A 20 -4.11 -3.27 3.17
C LEU A 20 -3.56 -4.70 3.23
N VAL A 21 -2.77 -5.05 2.21
CA VAL A 21 -2.21 -6.40 2.05
C VAL A 21 -0.88 -6.50 2.79
N GLY A 22 -0.74 -7.51 3.64
CA GLY A 22 0.42 -7.64 4.54
C GLY A 22 0.24 -6.89 5.86
N LEU A 23 -0.99 -6.78 6.37
CA LEU A 23 -1.18 -6.31 7.75
C LEU A 23 -0.59 -7.37 8.70
N SER A 24 0.42 -6.97 9.49
CA SER A 24 1.11 -7.89 10.38
C SER A 24 0.27 -8.19 11.63
N ARG A 25 0.46 -9.40 12.18
CA ARG A 25 -0.08 -9.79 13.49
C ARG A 25 0.69 -9.14 14.65
N GLU A 26 1.92 -8.71 14.41
CA GLU A 26 2.76 -8.06 15.41
C GLU A 26 2.34 -6.59 15.61
N GLU A 27 1.94 -6.23 16.82
CA GLU A 27 1.37 -4.90 17.10
C GLU A 27 2.32 -3.72 16.77
N LYS A 28 3.62 -3.92 16.95
CA LYS A 28 4.64 -2.89 16.73
C LYS A 28 5.10 -2.80 15.27
N HIS A 29 4.59 -3.65 14.38
CA HIS A 29 4.97 -3.65 12.98
C HIS A 29 4.49 -2.38 12.28
N PHE A 30 5.27 -1.88 11.33
CA PHE A 30 4.97 -0.61 10.64
C PHE A 30 3.61 -0.61 9.93
N SER A 31 3.19 -1.75 9.33
CA SER A 31 1.86 -1.85 8.71
C SER A 31 0.70 -1.63 9.71
N ARG A 32 0.90 -1.91 11.01
CA ARG A 32 -0.10 -1.57 12.06
C ARG A 32 -0.22 -0.07 12.26
N MET A 33 0.89 0.66 12.17
CA MET A 33 0.88 2.12 12.27
C MET A 33 0.17 2.74 11.07
N VAL A 34 0.50 2.28 9.85
CA VAL A 34 -0.18 2.71 8.62
C VAL A 34 -1.67 2.42 8.70
N TYR A 35 -2.06 1.23 9.13
CA TYR A 35 -3.46 0.84 9.31
C TYR A 35 -4.21 1.79 10.25
N LYS A 36 -3.69 2.00 11.47
CA LYS A 36 -4.30 2.88 12.47
C LYS A 36 -4.42 4.33 11.96
N GLU A 37 -3.41 4.81 11.24
CA GLU A 37 -3.39 6.17 10.69
C GLU A 37 -4.42 6.37 9.57
N LEU A 38 -4.60 5.38 8.70
CA LEU A 38 -5.61 5.45 7.66
C LEU A 38 -7.02 5.42 8.27
N LEU A 39 -7.26 4.55 9.26
CA LEU A 39 -8.52 4.51 9.99
C LEU A 39 -8.84 5.82 10.73
N SER A 40 -7.85 6.43 11.40
CA SER A 40 -8.06 7.70 12.13
C SER A 40 -8.48 8.85 11.21
N ARG A 41 -8.22 8.71 9.91
CA ARG A 41 -8.62 9.66 8.85
C ARG A 41 -9.95 9.30 8.18
N GLY A 42 -10.68 8.34 8.74
CA GLY A 42 -12.00 7.92 8.24
C GLY A 42 -11.95 7.07 6.96
N ARG A 43 -10.79 6.46 6.65
CA ARG A 43 -10.70 5.49 5.55
C ARG A 43 -11.32 4.16 5.95
N ASP A 44 -11.98 3.52 4.99
CA ASP A 44 -12.34 2.11 5.10
C ASP A 44 -11.15 1.26 4.62
N VAL A 45 -10.49 0.58 5.54
CA VAL A 45 -9.27 -0.20 5.27
C VAL A 45 -9.53 -1.66 5.60
N VAL A 46 -9.58 -2.49 4.57
CA VAL A 46 -9.82 -3.93 4.68
C VAL A 46 -8.47 -4.64 4.85
N PRO A 47 -8.21 -5.28 6.01
CA PRO A 47 -6.93 -5.93 6.24
C PRO A 47 -6.87 -7.29 5.53
N VAL A 48 -5.73 -7.57 4.88
CA VAL A 48 -5.47 -8.84 4.19
C VAL A 48 -4.20 -9.49 4.73
N ASN A 49 -4.33 -10.73 5.20
CA ASN A 49 -3.25 -11.59 5.67
C ASN A 49 -3.69 -13.08 5.58
N PRO A 50 -3.05 -13.90 4.72
CA PRO A 50 -3.39 -15.32 4.56
C PRO A 50 -3.32 -16.15 5.86
N GLU A 51 -2.52 -15.70 6.82
CA GLU A 51 -2.23 -16.42 8.08
C GLU A 51 -3.11 -15.96 9.26
N ALA A 52 -4.06 -15.06 9.02
CA ALA A 52 -4.91 -14.50 10.07
C ALA A 52 -6.36 -14.31 9.60
N THR A 53 -7.31 -14.83 10.36
CA THR A 53 -8.75 -14.52 10.18
C THR A 53 -9.17 -13.27 10.96
N GLU A 54 -8.36 -12.84 11.93
CA GLU A 54 -8.58 -11.64 12.74
C GLU A 54 -7.23 -11.03 13.14
N ILE A 55 -7.12 -9.70 13.11
CA ILE A 55 -5.97 -8.96 13.65
C ILE A 55 -6.48 -7.83 14.54
N ALA A 56 -6.18 -7.93 15.84
CA ALA A 56 -6.57 -6.95 16.86
C ALA A 56 -8.09 -6.66 16.89
N GLY A 57 -8.91 -7.70 16.91
CA GLY A 57 -10.37 -7.56 16.99
C GLY A 57 -11.05 -7.21 15.68
N VAL A 58 -10.31 -7.12 14.57
CA VAL A 58 -10.86 -6.80 13.24
C VAL A 58 -10.71 -8.00 12.32
N ALA A 59 -11.79 -8.37 11.66
CA ALA A 59 -11.81 -9.44 10.66
C ALA A 59 -10.76 -9.18 9.56
N CYS A 60 -10.02 -10.22 9.19
CA CYS A 60 -8.96 -10.17 8.21
C CYS A 60 -9.24 -11.19 7.10
N PHE A 61 -9.06 -10.76 5.86
CA PHE A 61 -9.29 -11.60 4.68
C PHE A 61 -8.00 -12.32 4.29
N PRO A 62 -8.11 -13.56 3.76
CA PRO A 62 -6.93 -14.30 3.33
C PRO A 62 -6.28 -13.68 2.08
N ASP A 63 -7.08 -13.10 1.19
CA ASP A 63 -6.67 -12.52 -0.08
C ASP A 63 -7.60 -11.37 -0.49
N VAL A 64 -7.25 -10.67 -1.57
CA VAL A 64 -8.03 -9.54 -2.11
C VAL A 64 -9.31 -10.01 -2.79
N THR A 65 -9.30 -11.19 -3.41
CA THR A 65 -10.44 -11.76 -4.15
C THR A 65 -11.63 -12.11 -3.24
N SER A 66 -11.36 -12.37 -1.96
CA SER A 66 -12.35 -12.69 -0.95
C SER A 66 -13.12 -11.47 -0.42
N ILE A 67 -12.73 -10.25 -0.79
CA ILE A 67 -13.31 -9.03 -0.25
C ILE A 67 -14.58 -8.64 -1.01
N LEU A 68 -15.72 -8.62 -0.31
CA LEU A 68 -17.00 -8.12 -0.81
C LEU A 68 -17.56 -7.03 0.12
N PRO A 69 -18.06 -5.89 -0.41
CA PRO A 69 -17.87 -5.42 -1.78
C PRO A 69 -16.39 -5.16 -2.09
N ALA A 70 -16.03 -5.26 -3.38
CA ALA A 70 -14.65 -5.07 -3.84
C ALA A 70 -14.10 -3.70 -3.42
N VAL A 71 -12.79 -3.66 -3.14
CA VAL A 71 -12.07 -2.43 -2.82
C VAL A 71 -11.72 -1.66 -4.09
N GLN A 72 -11.35 -0.39 -3.97
CA GLN A 72 -10.99 0.44 -5.13
C GLN A 72 -9.48 0.50 -5.38
N GLY A 73 -8.68 0.09 -4.39
CA GLY A 73 -7.23 0.02 -4.51
C GLY A 73 -6.62 -0.88 -3.43
N ALA A 74 -5.37 -1.27 -3.63
CA ALA A 74 -4.64 -2.11 -2.70
C ALA A 74 -3.28 -1.49 -2.33
N LEU A 75 -3.05 -1.26 -1.03
CA LEU A 75 -1.76 -0.88 -0.48
C LEU A 75 -1.03 -2.16 -0.05
N ILE A 76 0.02 -2.50 -0.78
CA ILE A 76 0.74 -3.78 -0.66
C ILE A 76 1.97 -3.55 0.21
N MET A 77 1.98 -4.13 1.41
CA MET A 77 3.06 -4.07 2.41
C MET A 77 3.61 -5.46 2.75
N THR A 78 3.68 -6.34 1.75
CA THR A 78 4.22 -7.71 1.84
C THR A 78 5.72 -7.77 1.54
N ALA A 79 6.32 -8.97 1.69
CA ALA A 79 7.67 -9.21 1.20
C ALA A 79 7.73 -9.15 -0.35
N PRO A 80 8.87 -8.75 -0.96
CA PRO A 80 9.00 -8.65 -2.41
C PRO A 80 8.67 -9.95 -3.15
N ALA A 81 9.03 -11.10 -2.54
CA ALA A 81 8.88 -12.43 -3.14
C ALA A 81 7.43 -12.85 -3.41
N VAL A 82 6.45 -12.23 -2.75
CA VAL A 82 5.02 -12.56 -2.91
C VAL A 82 4.24 -11.42 -3.58
N SER A 83 4.89 -10.29 -3.88
CA SER A 83 4.16 -9.09 -4.31
C SER A 83 3.59 -9.20 -5.72
N ALA A 84 4.21 -10.00 -6.61
CA ALA A 84 3.65 -10.27 -7.93
C ALA A 84 2.33 -11.05 -7.86
N SER A 85 2.27 -12.10 -7.04
CA SER A 85 1.03 -12.87 -6.80
C SER A 85 -0.07 -11.99 -6.20
N VAL A 86 0.27 -11.05 -5.31
CA VAL A 86 -0.72 -10.08 -4.78
C VAL A 86 -1.25 -9.17 -5.89
N VAL A 87 -0.42 -8.75 -6.84
CA VAL A 87 -0.86 -7.94 -7.99
C VAL A 87 -1.81 -8.75 -8.88
N GLU A 88 -1.53 -10.03 -9.12
CA GLU A 88 -2.43 -10.94 -9.85
C GLU A 88 -3.78 -11.10 -9.14
N ASP A 89 -3.78 -11.28 -7.82
CA ASP A 89 -5.01 -11.33 -7.00
C ASP A 89 -5.82 -10.03 -7.11
N CYS A 90 -5.14 -8.89 -7.11
CA CYS A 90 -5.78 -7.59 -7.32
C CYS A 90 -6.45 -7.54 -8.70
N ALA A 91 -5.77 -7.99 -9.76
CA ALA A 91 -6.33 -8.02 -11.11
C ALA A 91 -7.58 -8.91 -11.18
N ALA A 92 -7.50 -10.11 -10.60
CA ALA A 92 -8.59 -11.07 -10.55
C ALA A 92 -9.81 -10.52 -9.78
N ALA A 93 -9.57 -9.70 -8.76
CA ALA A 93 -10.61 -9.00 -7.99
C ALA A 93 -11.15 -7.73 -8.68
N GLY A 94 -10.64 -7.35 -9.85
CA GLY A 94 -11.00 -6.10 -10.54
C GLY A 94 -10.41 -4.84 -9.91
N VAL A 95 -9.36 -4.98 -9.09
CA VAL A 95 -8.65 -3.89 -8.42
C VAL A 95 -7.44 -3.50 -9.25
N HIS A 96 -7.56 -2.42 -10.02
CA HIS A 96 -6.53 -1.99 -10.97
C HIS A 96 -5.64 -0.84 -10.48
N PHE A 97 -5.76 -0.42 -9.22
CA PHE A 97 -4.92 0.61 -8.62
C PHE A 97 -4.17 0.07 -7.41
N VAL A 98 -2.86 -0.11 -7.54
CA VAL A 98 -2.01 -0.69 -6.51
C VAL A 98 -0.93 0.29 -6.04
N TRP A 99 -0.57 0.20 -4.76
CA TRP A 99 0.58 0.89 -4.19
C TRP A 99 1.56 -0.14 -3.65
N LEU A 100 2.69 -0.29 -4.32
CA LEU A 100 3.82 -1.11 -3.85
C LEU A 100 4.66 -0.29 -2.86
N TYR A 101 4.38 -0.42 -1.57
CA TYR A 101 5.10 0.27 -0.50
C TYR A 101 6.61 0.03 -0.54
N ARG A 102 7.41 1.08 -0.33
CA ARG A 102 8.86 0.97 -0.11
C ARG A 102 9.28 1.68 1.19
N SER A 103 10.08 0.99 1.99
CA SER A 103 10.76 1.51 3.19
C SER A 103 12.26 1.76 2.92
N VAL A 104 13.08 1.88 3.97
CA VAL A 104 14.53 1.65 3.88
C VAL A 104 14.76 0.21 3.42
N GLY A 105 15.04 0.02 2.13
CA GLY A 105 15.13 -1.29 1.47
C GLY A 105 14.13 -1.46 0.32
N ALA A 106 13.77 -2.71 -0.01
CA ALA A 106 12.88 -3.00 -1.14
C ALA A 106 11.39 -2.75 -0.83
N GLY A 107 10.94 -3.02 0.40
CA GLY A 107 9.51 -3.04 0.75
C GLY A 107 8.79 -4.17 0.01
N SER A 108 7.68 -3.88 -0.65
CA SER A 108 6.98 -4.82 -1.54
C SER A 108 7.38 -4.67 -3.01
N VAL A 109 8.26 -3.73 -3.35
CA VAL A 109 8.67 -3.55 -4.74
C VAL A 109 9.64 -4.66 -5.16
N SER A 110 9.31 -5.37 -6.24
CA SER A 110 10.18 -6.33 -6.94
C SER A 110 10.07 -6.14 -8.45
N ASN A 111 11.06 -6.64 -9.21
CA ASN A 111 11.00 -6.61 -10.67
C ASN A 111 9.78 -7.39 -11.19
N ASP A 112 9.50 -8.55 -10.59
CA ASP A 112 8.37 -9.39 -10.96
C ASP A 112 7.03 -8.70 -10.69
N ALA A 113 6.89 -7.98 -9.56
CA ALA A 113 5.67 -7.23 -9.26
C ALA A 113 5.46 -6.06 -10.24
N LEU A 114 6.54 -5.38 -10.64
CA LEU A 114 6.46 -4.30 -11.62
C LEU A 114 6.14 -4.84 -13.03
N ALA A 115 6.73 -5.97 -13.43
CA ALA A 115 6.42 -6.63 -14.69
C ALA A 115 4.94 -7.07 -14.72
N ALA A 116 4.45 -7.72 -13.67
CA ALA A 116 3.05 -8.09 -13.53
C ALA A 116 2.12 -6.86 -13.63
N CYS A 117 2.50 -5.74 -12.99
CA CYS A 117 1.74 -4.50 -13.13
C CYS A 117 1.67 -3.98 -14.56
N GLU A 118 2.79 -3.99 -15.30
CA GLU A 118 2.83 -3.55 -16.70
C GLU A 118 1.99 -4.49 -17.59
N GLU A 119 2.12 -5.81 -17.41
CA GLU A 119 1.39 -6.83 -18.18
C GLU A 119 -0.14 -6.78 -17.94
N LEU A 120 -0.55 -6.53 -16.70
CA LEU A 120 -1.96 -6.50 -16.28
C LEU A 120 -2.60 -5.10 -16.42
N GLY A 121 -1.85 -4.11 -16.94
CA GLY A 121 -2.36 -2.76 -17.15
C GLY A 121 -2.71 -2.02 -15.85
N MET A 122 -1.96 -2.28 -14.78
CA MET A 122 -2.19 -1.66 -13.48
C MET A 122 -1.80 -0.20 -13.46
N ARG A 123 -2.59 0.61 -12.75
CA ARG A 123 -2.12 1.90 -12.24
C ARG A 123 -1.35 1.66 -10.95
N VAL A 124 -0.16 2.25 -10.84
CA VAL A 124 0.79 1.90 -9.78
C VAL A 124 1.39 3.13 -9.11
N VAL A 125 1.29 3.19 -7.79
CA VAL A 125 2.22 3.97 -6.97
C VAL A 125 3.43 3.06 -6.69
N ASN A 126 4.52 3.29 -7.42
CA ASN A 126 5.74 2.49 -7.35
C ASN A 126 6.68 3.05 -6.29
N GLY A 127 6.78 2.35 -5.16
CA GLY A 127 7.54 2.79 -4.01
C GLY A 127 6.79 3.85 -3.20
N GLU A 128 7.52 4.62 -2.40
CA GLU A 128 6.99 5.60 -1.45
C GLU A 128 6.39 5.03 -0.16
N CYS A 129 6.55 5.81 0.91
CA CYS A 129 5.94 5.56 2.20
C CYS A 129 4.69 6.45 2.36
N PRO A 130 3.50 5.89 2.64
CA PRO A 130 2.25 6.67 2.78
C PRO A 130 2.35 7.85 3.76
N PHE A 131 3.08 7.69 4.87
CA PHE A 131 3.26 8.76 5.86
C PHE A 131 3.97 10.00 5.31
N MET A 132 4.71 9.91 4.20
CA MET A 132 5.32 11.10 3.58
C MET A 132 4.30 12.03 2.89
N PHE A 133 3.09 11.53 2.62
CA PHE A 133 2.10 12.23 1.80
C PHE A 133 0.80 12.49 2.56
N LEU A 134 0.57 11.81 3.69
CA LEU A 134 -0.52 12.11 4.60
C LEU A 134 -0.33 13.48 5.29
N PRO A 135 -1.33 14.38 5.31
CA PRO A 135 -1.21 15.68 5.97
C PRO A 135 -1.12 15.52 7.50
N ASN A 136 -0.22 16.23 8.17
CA ASN A 136 0.00 16.15 9.63
C ASN A 136 0.57 14.82 10.17
N SER A 137 1.35 14.07 9.38
CA SER A 137 1.95 12.77 9.74
C SER A 137 3.12 12.79 10.76
N GLY A 138 3.21 13.84 11.58
CA GLY A 138 4.23 14.00 12.63
C GLY A 138 5.61 14.48 12.14
N TRP A 139 6.39 15.01 13.07
CA TRP A 139 7.67 15.71 12.81
C TRP A 139 8.72 14.84 12.08
N ILE A 140 8.83 13.56 12.46
CA ILE A 140 9.84 12.63 11.90
C ILE A 140 9.65 12.42 10.39
N HIS A 141 8.40 12.35 9.92
CA HIS A 141 8.11 12.17 8.49
C HIS A 141 8.16 13.48 7.71
N GLY A 142 7.85 14.61 8.35
CA GLY A 142 8.13 15.94 7.80
C GLY A 142 9.63 16.15 7.53
N PHE A 143 10.50 15.73 8.45
CA PHE A 143 11.95 15.81 8.29
C PHE A 143 12.49 14.90 7.18
N HIS A 144 12.03 13.64 7.11
CA HIS A 144 12.45 12.71 6.05
C HIS A 144 11.97 13.17 4.66
N ARG A 145 10.74 13.71 4.57
CA ARG A 145 10.23 14.35 3.35
C ARG A 145 11.09 15.54 2.93
N GLY A 146 11.50 16.37 3.89
CA GLY A 146 12.42 17.50 3.65
C GLY A 146 13.77 17.06 3.10
N ILE A 147 14.36 15.99 3.65
CA ILE A 147 15.63 15.43 3.15
C ILE A 147 15.46 14.88 1.72
N ARG A 148 14.44 14.05 1.44
CA ARG A 148 14.22 13.53 0.08
C ARG A 148 13.90 14.62 -0.94
N GLY A 149 13.23 15.69 -0.50
CA GLY A 149 12.99 16.88 -1.33
C GLY A 149 14.28 17.62 -1.71
N LEU A 150 15.22 17.76 -0.77
CA LEU A 150 16.53 18.37 -1.02
C LEU A 150 17.41 17.53 -1.95
N ILE A 151 17.24 16.21 -1.98
CA ILE A 151 18.00 15.28 -2.84
C ILE A 151 17.25 15.05 -4.19
N GLY A 152 16.12 15.72 -4.45
CA GLY A 152 15.38 15.59 -5.72
C GLY A 152 14.76 14.21 -5.96
N HIS A 153 14.53 13.42 -4.91
CA HIS A 153 13.97 12.07 -4.97
C HIS A 153 12.49 12.03 -4.57
N LEU A 154 11.78 13.18 -4.58
CA LEU A 154 10.33 13.19 -4.44
C LEU A 154 9.69 13.09 -5.82
N PRO A 155 8.55 12.38 -5.96
CA PRO A 155 7.79 12.40 -7.19
C PRO A 155 7.35 13.83 -7.50
N ASN A 156 7.50 14.22 -8.77
CA ASN A 156 7.06 15.52 -9.30
C ASN A 156 5.53 15.62 -9.34
#